data_AF-I9KAP1-F1
#
_entry.id   AF-I9KAP1-F1
#
_cell.length_a   1.000
_cell.length_b   1.000
_cell.length_c   1.000
_cell.angle_alpha   90.00
_cell.angle_beta   90.00
_cell.angle_gamma   90.00
#
_symmetry.space_group_name_H-M   'P 1'
#
loop_
_entity.id
_entity.type
_entity.pdbx_description
1 polymer ?
#
loop_
_entity_poly.entity_id
_entity_poly.type
_entity_poly.pdbx_seq_one_letter_code
_entity_poly.pdbx_strand_id
1 'polypeptide(L)'
;MSARQVRRFELEREVDVSGVSGTGAVAFGAQAPDGTCVLWWDSEHDSIAIYPTMETLLAIHGHGGTTRVVYIDAADQPPVQGSGVTPPDRRDAAVRSGSQVSGRKQAVARS
;
A
#
# COMPACT_ATOMS: atom_id res chain seq x y z
N MET A 1 -23.78 -11.59 -16.94
CA MET A 1 -22.65 -12.21 -16.23
C MET A 1 -21.90 -11.09 -15.52
N SER A 2 -21.98 -10.99 -14.19
CA SER A 2 -21.09 -10.06 -13.46
C SER A 2 -19.65 -10.51 -13.71
N ALA A 3 -18.73 -9.57 -13.95
CA ALA A 3 -17.35 -9.90 -14.25
C ALA A 3 -16.71 -10.73 -13.11
N ARG A 4 -15.93 -11.78 -13.44
CA ARG A 4 -15.07 -12.50 -12.48
C ARG A 4 -13.89 -11.59 -12.10
N GLN A 5 -14.15 -10.60 -11.25
CA GLN A 5 -13.14 -9.67 -10.78
C GLN A 5 -12.60 -10.11 -9.41
N VAL A 6 -11.27 -10.06 -9.25
CA VAL A 6 -10.64 -10.12 -7.93
C VAL A 6 -10.78 -8.75 -7.27
N ARG A 7 -11.31 -8.71 -6.05
CA ARG A 7 -11.54 -7.45 -5.32
C ARG A 7 -10.49 -7.27 -4.24
N ARG A 8 -9.75 -6.17 -4.28
CA ARG A 8 -8.77 -5.82 -3.25
C ARG A 8 -9.46 -5.16 -2.06
N PHE A 9 -8.93 -5.41 -0.87
CA PHE A 9 -9.44 -4.86 0.37
C PHE A 9 -8.32 -4.61 1.38
N GLU A 10 -8.65 -3.85 2.42
CA GLU A 10 -7.89 -3.69 3.65
C GLU A 10 -8.75 -4.08 4.86
N LEU A 11 -8.10 -4.48 5.95
CA LEU A 11 -8.74 -4.61 7.25
C LEU A 11 -8.49 -3.35 8.06
N GLU A 12 -9.56 -2.59 8.30
CA GLU A 12 -9.56 -1.39 9.12
C GLU A 12 -9.94 -1.74 10.56
N ARG A 13 -9.01 -1.51 11.49
CA ARG A 13 -9.18 -1.78 12.91
C ARG A 13 -9.39 -0.50 13.71
N GLU A 14 -10.53 -0.42 14.39
CA GLU A 14 -10.86 0.69 15.28
C GLU A 14 -10.26 0.51 16.67
N VAL A 15 -10.21 -0.73 17.19
CA VAL A 15 -9.72 -1.02 18.54
C VAL A 15 -8.73 -2.17 18.49
N ASP A 16 -7.51 -1.91 18.97
CA ASP A 16 -6.49 -2.94 19.18
C ASP A 16 -6.71 -3.67 20.50
N VAL A 17 -7.57 -4.70 20.47
CA VAL A 17 -7.88 -5.51 21.66
C VAL A 17 -6.71 -6.42 22.09
N SER A 18 -5.77 -6.71 21.18
CA SER A 18 -4.61 -7.56 21.49
C SER A 18 -3.39 -6.76 21.94
N GLY A 19 -3.32 -5.47 21.58
CA GLY A 19 -2.15 -4.61 21.83
C GLY A 19 -0.95 -4.93 20.92
N VAL A 20 -1.17 -5.68 19.83
CA VAL A 20 -0.12 -6.18 18.94
C VAL A 20 -0.08 -5.43 17.61
N SER A 21 -1.23 -5.23 16.98
CA SER A 21 -1.28 -4.75 15.58
C SER A 21 -1.58 -3.27 15.43
N GLY A 22 -1.96 -2.58 16.51
CA GLY A 22 -2.42 -1.20 16.46
C GLY A 22 -3.79 -1.04 15.80
N THR A 23 -4.08 0.19 15.37
CA THR A 23 -5.35 0.63 14.77
C THR A 23 -5.11 1.20 13.37
N GLY A 24 -6.16 1.25 12.54
CA GLY A 24 -6.10 1.65 11.13
C GLY A 24 -6.03 0.44 10.21
N ALA A 25 -5.42 0.61 9.03
CA ALA A 25 -5.14 -0.50 8.11
C ALA A 25 -4.11 -1.44 8.74
N VAL A 26 -4.56 -2.62 9.21
CA VAL A 26 -3.71 -3.63 9.86
C VAL A 26 -3.36 -4.80 8.96
N ALA A 27 -4.02 -4.91 7.80
CA ALA A 27 -3.75 -5.94 6.81
C ALA A 27 -4.33 -5.53 5.44
N PHE A 28 -3.74 -6.09 4.39
CA PHE A 28 -4.20 -5.97 3.00
C PHE A 28 -4.66 -7.33 2.49
N GLY A 29 -5.55 -7.35 1.51
CA GLY A 29 -6.04 -8.61 0.97
C GLY A 29 -6.68 -8.51 -0.40
N ALA A 30 -6.95 -9.69 -0.95
CA ALA A 30 -7.66 -9.85 -2.21
C ALA A 30 -8.66 -11.00 -2.11
N GLN A 31 -9.87 -10.79 -2.61
CA GLN A 31 -10.91 -11.80 -2.68
C GLN A 31 -11.17 -12.23 -4.12
N ALA A 32 -11.03 -13.53 -4.37
CA ALA A 32 -11.34 -14.14 -5.64
C ALA A 32 -12.86 -14.22 -5.88
N PRO A 33 -13.33 -14.35 -7.14
CA PRO A 33 -14.75 -14.48 -7.46
C PRO A 33 -15.47 -15.65 -6.80
N ASP A 34 -14.74 -16.69 -6.36
CA ASP A 34 -15.28 -17.84 -5.63
C ASP A 34 -15.42 -17.60 -4.12
N GLY A 35 -15.00 -16.43 -3.64
CA GLY A 35 -15.06 -16.03 -2.23
C GLY A 35 -13.76 -16.21 -1.46
N THR A 36 -12.79 -16.96 -2.00
CA THR A 36 -11.48 -17.21 -1.36
C THR A 36 -10.74 -15.90 -1.13
N CYS A 37 -10.15 -15.73 0.05
CA CYS A 37 -9.41 -14.53 0.43
C CYS A 37 -7.95 -14.86 0.72
N VAL A 38 -7.02 -14.04 0.22
CA VAL A 38 -5.63 -13.98 0.68
C VAL A 38 -5.44 -12.70 1.48
N LEU A 39 -4.73 -12.79 2.60
CA LEU A 39 -4.48 -11.70 3.55
C LEU A 39 -2.98 -11.59 3.82
N TRP A 40 -2.46 -10.37 3.79
CA TRP A 40 -1.10 -9.98 4.17
C TRP A 40 -1.19 -9.06 5.38
N TRP A 41 -0.56 -9.41 6.48
CA TRP A 41 -0.50 -8.54 7.66
C TRP A 41 0.45 -7.37 7.45
N ASP A 42 0.06 -6.19 7.91
CA ASP A 42 0.90 -4.99 7.93
C ASP A 42 1.50 -4.84 9.34
N SER A 43 2.54 -5.61 9.63
CA SER A 43 3.15 -5.66 10.97
C SER A 43 4.64 -5.97 10.87
N GLU A 44 5.40 -5.82 11.96
CA GLU A 44 6.83 -6.17 11.96
C GLU A 44 7.10 -7.66 11.59
N HIS A 45 6.10 -8.52 11.78
CA HIS A 45 6.16 -9.94 11.46
C HIS A 45 5.13 -10.28 10.38
N ASP A 46 5.48 -9.95 9.13
CA ASP A 46 4.65 -10.23 7.98
C ASP A 46 4.33 -11.72 7.86
N SER A 47 3.04 -12.04 7.83
CA SER A 47 2.56 -13.38 7.48
C SER A 47 1.46 -13.31 6.43
N ILE A 48 1.32 -14.39 5.68
CA ILE A 48 0.31 -14.54 4.63
C ILE A 48 -0.64 -15.65 5.04
N ALA A 49 -1.94 -15.38 5.00
CA ALA A 49 -2.99 -16.34 5.30
C ALA A 49 -4.02 -16.44 4.18
N ILE A 50 -4.59 -17.63 4.00
CA ILE A 50 -5.63 -17.90 3.02
C ILE A 50 -6.88 -18.41 3.75
N TYR A 51 -8.03 -17.84 3.40
CA TYR A 51 -9.33 -18.15 3.97
C TYR A 51 -10.31 -18.56 2.87
N PRO A 52 -11.20 -19.54 3.12
CA PRO A 52 -12.16 -20.00 2.12
C PRO A 52 -13.22 -18.95 1.78
N THR A 53 -13.57 -18.07 2.75
CA THR A 53 -14.54 -16.98 2.55
C THR A 53 -14.15 -15.76 3.37
N MET A 54 -14.70 -14.59 2.98
CA MET A 54 -14.59 -13.36 3.78
C MET A 54 -15.26 -13.51 5.15
N GLU A 55 -16.33 -14.29 5.25
CA GLU A 55 -17.00 -14.57 6.52
C GLU A 55 -16.07 -15.32 7.48
N THR A 56 -15.37 -16.36 7.02
CA THR A 56 -14.39 -17.08 7.84
C THR A 56 -13.24 -16.16 8.27
N LEU A 57 -12.76 -15.30 7.37
CA LEU A 57 -11.73 -14.32 7.67
C LEU A 57 -12.19 -13.37 8.79
N LEU A 58 -13.37 -12.78 8.67
CA LEU A 58 -13.92 -11.84 9.66
C LEU A 58 -14.37 -12.50 10.96
N ALA A 59 -14.77 -13.78 10.93
CA ALA A 59 -15.05 -14.53 12.16
C ALA A 59 -13.82 -14.66 13.05
N ILE A 60 -12.63 -14.75 12.45
CA ILE A 60 -11.36 -14.88 13.17
C ILE A 60 -10.76 -13.49 13.48
N HIS A 61 -10.77 -12.58 12.51
CA HIS A 61 -10.02 -11.31 12.59
C HIS A 61 -10.89 -10.06 12.75
N GLY A 62 -12.22 -10.20 12.72
CA GLY A 62 -13.15 -9.09 12.88
C GLY A 62 -13.27 -8.58 14.32
N HIS A 63 -12.79 -9.35 15.30
CA HIS A 63 -12.76 -8.99 16.73
C HIS A 63 -14.07 -8.40 17.25
N GLY A 64 -15.20 -9.06 16.95
CA GLY A 64 -16.53 -8.60 17.40
C GLY A 64 -17.01 -7.32 16.72
N GLY A 65 -16.46 -6.99 15.55
CA GLY A 65 -16.83 -5.81 14.75
C GLY A 65 -15.86 -4.64 14.88
N THR A 66 -14.84 -4.73 15.74
CA THR A 66 -13.82 -3.67 15.85
C THR A 66 -12.79 -3.70 14.72
N THR A 67 -12.81 -4.74 13.88
CA THR A 67 -12.06 -4.79 12.62
C THR A 67 -13.03 -5.07 11.47
N ARG A 68 -13.03 -4.21 10.45
CA ARG A 68 -13.93 -4.30 9.29
C ARG A 68 -13.13 -4.45 7.99
N VAL A 69 -13.76 -5.06 7.00
CA VAL A 69 -13.24 -5.07 5.63
C VAL A 69 -13.62 -3.76 4.92
N VAL A 70 -12.66 -3.16 4.21
CA VAL A 70 -12.87 -2.02 3.31
C VAL A 70 -12.38 -2.42 1.92
N TYR A 71 -13.28 -2.49 0.93
CA TYR A 71 -12.90 -2.75 -0.47
C TYR A 71 -12.41 -1.45 -1.12
N ILE A 72 -11.22 -1.51 -1.71
CA ILE A 72 -10.49 -0.32 -2.22
C ILE A 72 -10.57 -0.17 -3.74
N ASP A 73 -11.11 -1.17 -4.43
CA ASP A 73 -11.46 -1.07 -5.84
C ASP A 73 -12.85 -0.44 -5.96
N ALA A 74 -12.91 0.81 -6.43
CA ALA A 74 -14.19 1.41 -6.79
C ALA A 74 -14.86 0.58 -7.90
N ALA A 75 -16.17 0.35 -7.77
CA ALA A 75 -16.94 -0.55 -8.64
C ALA A 75 -16.96 -0.12 -10.12
N ASP A 76 -16.56 1.11 -10.47
CA ASP A 76 -16.54 1.60 -11.85
C ASP A 76 -15.76 2.92 -11.95
N GLN A 77 -14.48 2.93 -11.56
CA GLN A 77 -13.66 4.11 -11.84
C GLN A 77 -13.26 4.05 -13.32
N PRO A 78 -13.76 4.98 -14.19
CA PRO A 78 -13.28 5.04 -15.56
C PRO A 78 -11.75 5.17 -15.53
N PRO A 79 -11.03 4.57 -16.49
CA PRO A 79 -9.58 4.63 -16.51
C PRO A 79 -9.18 6.08 -16.34
N VAL A 80 -8.36 6.36 -15.33
CA VAL A 80 -7.87 7.72 -15.09
C VAL A 80 -7.22 8.17 -16.39
N GLN A 81 -7.90 9.02 -17.16
CA GLN A 81 -7.30 9.59 -18.35
C GLN A 81 -6.17 10.44 -17.78
N GLY A 82 -4.93 10.03 -18.10
CA GLY A 82 -3.74 10.69 -17.59
C GLY A 82 -3.95 12.20 -17.69
N SER A 83 -4.05 12.86 -16.53
CA SER A 83 -3.92 14.30 -16.46
C SER A 83 -2.61 14.62 -17.17
N GLY A 84 -2.72 15.24 -18.34
CA GLY A 84 -1.62 15.52 -19.26
C GLY A 84 -0.62 16.51 -18.66
N VAL A 85 0.06 16.10 -17.60
CA VAL A 85 1.32 16.68 -17.20
C VAL A 85 2.37 15.95 -18.01
N THR A 86 2.59 16.45 -19.22
CA THR A 86 3.82 16.17 -19.95
C THR A 86 4.98 16.52 -19.02
N PRO A 87 5.84 15.57 -18.62
CA PRO A 87 7.08 15.91 -17.94
C PRO A 87 7.84 16.88 -18.85
N PRO A 88 8.43 17.99 -18.33
CA PRO A 88 9.19 18.89 -19.18
C PRO A 88 10.27 18.08 -19.91
N ASP A 89 10.34 18.29 -21.22
CA ASP A 89 11.31 17.66 -22.11
C ASP A 89 12.71 17.89 -21.55
N ARG A 90 13.43 16.81 -21.21
CA ARG A 90 14.79 16.88 -20.64
C ARG A 90 15.84 17.37 -21.64
N ARG A 91 15.45 17.78 -22.85
CA ARG A 91 16.37 18.14 -23.93
C ARG A 91 16.90 19.58 -23.93
N ASP A 92 16.49 20.43 -23.01
CA ASP A 92 17.01 21.82 -22.94
C ASP A 92 17.88 22.12 -21.70
N ALA A 93 18.13 21.15 -20.81
CA ALA A 93 18.98 21.37 -19.62
C ALA A 93 20.50 21.35 -19.92
N ALA A 94 20.89 21.23 -21.19
CA ALA A 94 22.28 21.07 -21.62
C ALA A 94 22.95 22.36 -22.12
N VAL A 95 22.67 23.53 -21.55
CA VAL A 95 23.57 24.70 -21.73
C VAL A 95 23.53 25.58 -20.48
N ARG A 96 24.41 25.31 -19.51
CA ARG A 96 25.27 26.31 -18.84
C ARG A 96 26.46 25.57 -18.21
N SER A 97 27.49 25.28 -19.00
CA SER A 97 28.83 25.10 -18.46
C SER A 97 29.47 26.48 -18.30
N GLY A 98 30.27 26.66 -17.23
CA GLY A 98 31.13 27.83 -17.10
C GLY A 98 31.59 28.16 -15.69
N SER A 99 32.66 27.48 -15.24
CA SER A 99 33.76 27.98 -14.38
C SER A 99 33.41 28.45 -12.94
N GLN A 100 34.07 28.02 -11.86
CA GLN A 100 35.53 28.01 -11.65
C GLN A 100 35.96 26.96 -10.61
N VAL A 101 37.14 26.38 -10.85
CA VAL A 101 37.97 25.61 -9.93
C VAL A 101 38.89 26.56 -9.16
N SER A 102 39.07 26.34 -7.84
CA SER A 102 40.29 26.56 -7.01
C SER A 102 39.86 26.90 -5.57
N GLY A 103 40.30 26.28 -4.46
CA GLY A 103 41.30 25.24 -4.22
C GLY A 103 41.50 25.02 -2.71
N ARG A 104 42.17 23.91 -2.38
CA ARG A 104 43.00 23.59 -1.18
C ARG A 104 42.43 23.50 0.26
N LYS A 105 42.67 22.29 0.81
CA LYS A 105 43.26 21.93 2.15
C LYS A 105 42.38 22.22 3.39
N GLN A 106 42.28 21.41 4.44
CA GLN A 106 43.14 20.35 5.00
C GLN A 106 42.36 19.51 6.06
N ALA A 107 43.01 18.44 6.55
CA ALA A 107 42.59 17.44 7.54
C ALA A 107 42.08 17.96 8.91
N VAL A 108 41.38 17.11 9.68
CA VAL A 108 41.90 16.42 10.89
C VAL A 108 40.79 15.59 11.58
N ALA A 109 41.26 14.61 12.36
CA ALA A 109 40.68 13.43 12.98
C ALA A 109 39.59 13.59 14.06
N ARG A 110 38.83 12.48 14.20
CA ARG A 110 38.38 11.77 15.43
C ARG A 110 37.83 12.56 16.63
N SER A 111 36.68 12.09 17.11
CA SER A 111 36.56 11.40 18.40
C SER A 111 35.40 10.40 18.34
#